data_AF-A0ABD0SAB6-F1
#
_entry.id   AF-A0ABD0SAB6-F1
#
_cell.length_a   1.000
_cell.length_b   1.000
_cell.length_c   1.000
_cell.angle_alpha   90.00
_cell.angle_beta   90.00
_cell.angle_gamma   90.00
#
_symmetry.space_group_name_H-M   'P 1'
#
loop_
_entity.id
_entity.type
_entity.pdbx_description
1 polymer ?
#
loop_
_entity_poly.entity_id
_entity_poly.type
_entity_poly.pdbx_seq_one_letter_code
_entity_poly.pdbx_strand_id
1 'polypeptide(L)'
;MEKHNHHIYCRIAGHIVIILGLVIPLLRTTVLIENHRHQVPDLQRFADMRTRFATLWNVGFQVIYALVSLVIDIYTVKGKERKIPAALRSYRYTFFAGIIYPVAMGVLIFWPVYIYDRELVYKTTLEVAIAQHINYIVHGLVFVYANYELAFLPRELPKRDNVSWNHLVVFNVIYMAVVFYTRYVDIGVWVYDVLTATIGTIMFPIILFSLWGLSTIGYYLQWTLKELVWWLRDSVKVRSLENKYTS
;
A
#
# COMPACT_ATOMS: atom_id res chain seq x y z
N MET A 1 22.59 -0.19 23.25
CA MET A 1 22.36 -1.21 22.19
C MET A 1 21.00 -1.89 22.29
N GLU A 2 20.44 -2.11 23.48
CA GLU A 2 19.19 -2.88 23.70
C GLU A 2 17.91 -2.26 23.07
N LYS A 3 17.76 -0.92 23.07
CA LYS A 3 16.56 -0.26 22.51
C LYS A 3 16.45 -0.28 20.99
N HIS A 4 17.56 -0.39 20.25
CA HIS A 4 17.52 -0.49 18.79
C HIS A 4 16.94 -1.85 18.34
N ASN A 5 17.02 -2.87 19.22
CA ASN A 5 16.53 -4.21 18.93
C ASN A 5 15.01 -4.36 19.06
N HIS A 6 14.30 -3.56 19.85
CA HIS A 6 12.84 -3.76 19.99
C HIS A 6 12.07 -3.38 18.70
N HIS A 7 12.48 -2.30 18.04
CA HIS A 7 11.81 -1.82 16.82
C HIS A 7 11.92 -2.80 15.66
N ILE A 8 13.05 -3.48 15.53
CA ILE A 8 13.26 -4.44 14.44
C ILE A 8 12.38 -5.69 14.61
N TYR A 9 12.14 -6.15 15.84
CA TYR A 9 11.19 -7.25 16.08
C TYR A 9 9.74 -6.85 15.75
N CYS A 10 9.33 -5.62 16.08
CA CYS A 10 8.02 -5.11 15.67
C CYS A 10 7.89 -5.06 14.14
N ARG A 11 8.92 -4.59 13.41
CA ARG A 11 8.92 -4.59 11.94
C ARG A 11 8.83 -5.99 11.36
N ILE A 12 9.62 -6.94 11.86
CA ILE A 12 9.55 -8.36 11.49
C ILE A 12 8.13 -8.91 11.66
N ALA A 13 7.48 -8.65 12.80
CA ALA A 13 6.11 -9.07 13.04
C ALA A 13 5.13 -8.44 12.02
N GLY A 14 5.26 -7.13 11.76
CA GLY A 14 4.46 -6.44 10.75
C GLY A 14 4.62 -7.03 9.35
N HIS A 15 5.85 -7.33 8.93
CA HIS A 15 6.15 -7.97 7.65
C HIS A 15 5.49 -9.35 7.54
N ILE A 16 5.57 -10.18 8.59
CA ILE A 16 4.93 -11.50 8.60
C ILE A 16 3.41 -11.37 8.47
N VAL A 17 2.80 -10.45 9.24
CA VAL A 17 1.34 -10.23 9.21
C VAL A 17 0.87 -9.77 7.84
N ILE A 18 1.54 -8.80 7.20
CA ILE A 18 1.12 -8.33 5.88
C ILE A 18 1.34 -9.39 4.79
N ILE A 19 2.41 -10.19 4.86
CA ILE A 19 2.66 -11.26 3.90
C ILE A 19 1.55 -12.30 3.99
N LEU A 20 1.26 -12.81 5.19
CA LEU A 20 0.21 -13.80 5.38
C LEU A 20 -1.17 -13.23 5.06
N GLY A 21 -1.42 -11.98 5.48
CA GLY A 21 -2.67 -11.26 5.26
C GLY A 21 -2.94 -10.91 3.80
N LEU A 22 -1.94 -10.86 2.92
CA LEU A 22 -2.15 -10.58 1.50
C LEU A 22 -2.00 -11.84 0.63
N VAL A 23 -0.97 -12.65 0.84
CA VAL A 23 -0.67 -13.80 -0.04
C VAL A 23 -1.74 -14.88 0.06
N ILE A 24 -2.17 -15.26 1.27
CA ILE A 24 -3.16 -16.32 1.45
C ILE A 24 -4.51 -15.93 0.82
N PRO A 25 -5.07 -14.74 1.12
CA PRO A 25 -6.24 -14.24 0.42
C PRO A 25 -6.12 -14.20 -1.10
N LEU A 26 -4.99 -13.71 -1.64
CA LEU A 26 -4.79 -13.63 -3.09
C LEU A 26 -4.74 -14.99 -3.78
N LEU A 27 -4.09 -15.97 -3.17
CA LEU A 27 -4.06 -17.34 -3.72
C LEU A 27 -5.46 -17.94 -3.74
N ARG A 28 -6.20 -17.80 -2.63
CA ARG A 28 -7.58 -18.26 -2.53
C ARG A 28 -8.48 -17.61 -3.58
N THR A 29 -8.44 -16.28 -3.70
CA THR A 29 -9.27 -15.56 -4.68
C THR A 29 -8.88 -15.92 -6.11
N THR A 30 -7.60 -16.11 -6.41
CA THR A 30 -7.15 -16.52 -7.76
C THR A 30 -7.76 -17.86 -8.17
N VAL A 31 -7.74 -18.87 -7.28
CA VAL A 31 -8.35 -20.17 -7.53
C VAL A 31 -9.87 -20.04 -7.72
N LEU A 32 -10.54 -19.27 -6.86
CA LEU A 32 -11.99 -19.09 -6.96
C LEU A 32 -12.40 -18.34 -8.23
N ILE A 33 -11.62 -17.34 -8.67
CA ILE A 33 -11.89 -16.63 -9.92
C ILE A 33 -11.78 -17.61 -11.09
N GLU A 34 -10.74 -18.44 -11.15
CA GLU A 34 -10.58 -19.41 -12.24
C GLU A 34 -11.76 -20.39 -12.33
N ASN A 35 -12.22 -20.87 -11.16
CA ASN A 35 -13.31 -21.84 -11.09
C ASN A 35 -14.67 -21.26 -11.50
N HIS A 36 -14.93 -19.98 -11.27
CA HIS A 36 -16.26 -19.38 -11.44
C HIS A 36 -16.35 -18.34 -12.56
N ARG A 37 -15.23 -17.85 -13.13
CA ARG A 37 -15.25 -16.72 -14.10
C ARG A 37 -16.15 -16.98 -15.31
N HIS A 38 -16.21 -18.21 -15.79
CA HIS A 38 -17.01 -18.57 -16.96
C HIS A 38 -18.52 -18.56 -16.71
N GLN A 39 -18.94 -18.55 -15.43
CA GLN A 39 -20.36 -18.58 -15.02
C GLN A 39 -20.87 -17.18 -14.62
N VAL A 40 -19.97 -16.25 -14.30
CA VAL A 40 -20.31 -14.92 -13.79
C VAL A 40 -19.65 -13.85 -14.68
N PRO A 41 -20.41 -13.17 -15.56
CA PRO A 41 -19.84 -12.21 -16.52
C PRO A 41 -18.99 -11.10 -15.89
N ASP A 42 -19.44 -10.55 -14.75
CA ASP A 42 -18.68 -9.53 -14.02
C ASP A 42 -17.35 -10.07 -13.50
N LEU A 43 -17.31 -11.35 -13.14
CA LEU A 43 -16.09 -12.01 -12.65
C LEU A 43 -15.11 -12.29 -13.79
N GLN A 44 -15.62 -12.67 -14.98
CA GLN A 44 -14.82 -12.75 -16.20
C GLN A 44 -14.19 -11.39 -16.52
N ARG A 45 -15.01 -10.32 -16.55
CA ARG A 45 -14.53 -8.97 -16.80
C ARG A 45 -13.50 -8.52 -15.76
N PHE A 46 -13.71 -8.84 -14.48
CA PHE A 46 -12.71 -8.60 -13.43
C PHE A 46 -11.41 -9.37 -13.70
N ALA A 47 -11.48 -10.63 -14.12
CA ALA A 47 -10.31 -11.44 -14.45
C ALA A 47 -9.51 -10.85 -15.62
N ASP A 48 -10.20 -10.40 -16.67
CA ASP A 48 -9.58 -9.79 -17.86
C ASP A 48 -8.92 -8.43 -17.52
N MET A 49 -9.52 -7.67 -16.60
CA MET A 49 -8.99 -6.37 -16.14
C MET A 49 -8.03 -6.47 -14.95
N ARG A 50 -7.72 -7.68 -14.45
CA ARG A 50 -7.02 -7.88 -13.17
C ARG A 50 -5.70 -7.10 -13.10
N THR A 51 -4.93 -7.06 -14.18
CA THR A 51 -3.64 -6.36 -14.25
C THR A 51 -3.76 -4.84 -14.32
N ARG A 52 -4.97 -4.29 -14.42
CA ARG A 52 -5.24 -2.85 -14.58
C ARG A 52 -5.63 -2.17 -13.26
N PHE A 53 -5.91 -2.92 -12.20
CA PHE A 53 -6.32 -2.37 -10.91
C PHE A 53 -5.10 -1.93 -10.07
N ALA A 54 -5.09 -0.66 -9.66
CA ALA A 54 -4.02 -0.11 -8.81
C ALA A 54 -3.91 -0.84 -7.46
N THR A 55 -5.03 -1.31 -6.90
CA THR A 55 -5.02 -2.06 -5.63
C THR A 55 -4.17 -3.32 -5.75
N LEU A 56 -4.23 -4.03 -6.87
CA LEU A 56 -3.45 -5.26 -7.07
C LEU A 56 -1.96 -4.97 -7.27
N TRP A 57 -1.62 -3.83 -7.89
CA TRP A 57 -0.24 -3.35 -7.97
C TRP A 57 0.29 -3.01 -6.58
N ASN A 58 -0.49 -2.24 -5.80
CA ASN A 58 -0.15 -1.88 -4.42
C ASN A 58 0.08 -3.13 -3.57
N VAL A 59 -0.82 -4.12 -3.63
CA VAL A 59 -0.65 -5.40 -2.94
C VAL A 59 0.65 -6.10 -3.36
N GLY A 60 0.96 -6.14 -4.65
CA GLY A 60 2.23 -6.68 -5.15
C GLY A 60 3.45 -5.96 -4.57
N PHE A 61 3.45 -4.63 -4.58
CA PHE A 61 4.53 -3.83 -3.99
C PHE A 61 4.67 -4.06 -2.49
N GLN A 62 3.56 -4.12 -1.75
CA GLN A 62 3.54 -4.38 -0.31
C GLN A 62 4.17 -5.74 0.02
N VAL A 63 3.80 -6.79 -0.72
CA VAL A 63 4.36 -8.14 -0.53
C VAL A 63 5.85 -8.16 -0.84
N ILE A 64 6.27 -7.58 -1.97
CA ILE A 64 7.69 -7.51 -2.35
C ILE A 64 8.50 -6.78 -1.29
N TYR A 65 8.03 -5.59 -0.87
CA TYR A 65 8.70 -4.81 0.15
C TYR A 65 8.78 -5.54 1.50
N ALA A 66 7.69 -6.17 1.93
CA ALA A 66 7.65 -6.91 3.19
C ALA A 66 8.60 -8.11 3.17
N LEU A 67 8.65 -8.87 2.07
CA LEU A 67 9.58 -10.00 1.92
C LEU A 67 11.04 -9.55 1.96
N VAL A 68 11.39 -8.53 1.17
CA VAL A 68 12.76 -7.99 1.14
C VAL A 68 13.15 -7.44 2.51
N SER A 69 12.26 -6.67 3.15
CA SER A 69 12.52 -6.07 4.45
C SER A 69 12.61 -7.10 5.57
N LEU A 70 11.78 -8.15 5.54
CA LEU A 70 11.85 -9.29 6.46
C LEU A 70 13.20 -9.99 6.39
N VAL A 71 13.69 -10.30 5.18
CA VAL A 71 15.00 -10.93 4.99
C VAL A 71 16.11 -10.02 5.54
N ILE A 72 16.09 -8.73 5.21
CA ILE A 72 17.08 -7.77 5.71
C ILE A 72 17.06 -7.74 7.24
N ASP A 73 15.89 -7.60 7.84
CA ASP A 73 15.75 -7.45 9.29
C ASP A 73 16.16 -8.72 10.04
N ILE A 74 15.85 -9.92 9.52
CA ILE A 74 16.34 -11.18 10.08
C ILE A 74 17.88 -11.25 10.04
N TYR A 75 18.50 -10.81 8.95
CA TYR A 75 19.96 -10.80 8.84
C TYR A 75 20.59 -9.76 9.77
N THR A 76 19.96 -8.61 9.95
CA THR A 76 20.38 -7.59 10.93
C THR A 76 20.31 -8.13 12.36
N VAL A 77 19.19 -8.77 12.76
CA VAL A 77 19.06 -9.41 14.08
C VAL A 77 20.13 -10.48 14.31
N LYS A 78 20.49 -11.26 13.27
CA LYS A 78 21.54 -12.29 13.34
C LYS A 78 22.97 -11.72 13.31
N GLY A 79 23.16 -10.40 13.27
CA GLY A 79 24.48 -9.77 13.13
C GLY A 79 25.16 -10.06 11.79
N LYS A 80 24.40 -10.46 10.77
CA LYS A 80 24.87 -10.89 9.44
C LYS A 80 24.46 -9.92 8.33
N GLU A 81 24.07 -8.69 8.65
CA GLU A 81 23.58 -7.71 7.68
C GLU A 81 24.56 -7.40 6.54
N ARG A 82 25.87 -7.56 6.76
CA ARG A 82 26.90 -7.40 5.71
C ARG A 82 26.77 -8.40 4.57
N LYS A 83 26.04 -9.51 4.78
CA LYS A 83 25.70 -10.48 3.71
C LYS A 83 24.65 -9.95 2.74
N ILE A 84 23.93 -8.88 3.09
CA ILE A 84 22.94 -8.24 2.21
C ILE A 84 23.57 -6.99 1.59
N PRO A 85 23.47 -6.79 0.26
CA PRO A 85 24.03 -5.62 -0.40
C PRO A 85 23.56 -4.31 0.26
N ALA A 86 24.51 -3.39 0.51
CA ALA A 86 24.21 -2.10 1.14
C ALA A 86 23.19 -1.28 0.32
N ALA A 87 23.28 -1.34 -1.00
CA ALA A 87 22.31 -0.72 -1.91
C ALA A 87 20.89 -1.21 -1.65
N LEU A 88 20.67 -2.52 -1.46
CA LEU A 88 19.34 -3.08 -1.17
C LEU A 88 18.84 -2.67 0.22
N ARG A 89 19.72 -2.68 1.22
CA ARG A 89 19.41 -2.22 2.58
C ARG A 89 18.97 -0.75 2.63
N SER A 90 19.54 0.09 1.77
CA SER A 90 19.16 1.50 1.64
C SER A 90 17.90 1.68 0.80
N TYR A 91 17.84 1.03 -0.38
CA TYR A 91 16.78 1.20 -1.35
C TYR A 91 15.39 0.84 -0.81
N ARG A 92 15.27 -0.10 0.13
CA ARG A 92 13.98 -0.41 0.76
C ARG A 92 13.29 0.84 1.32
N TYR A 93 14.06 1.81 1.85
CA TYR A 93 13.50 3.02 2.41
C TYR A 93 13.06 4.01 1.34
N THR A 94 13.81 4.09 0.23
CA THR A 94 13.40 4.83 -0.98
C THR A 94 12.13 4.23 -1.57
N PHE A 95 12.05 2.91 -1.69
CA PHE A 95 10.85 2.22 -2.18
C PHE A 95 9.67 2.40 -1.22
N PHE A 96 9.92 2.36 0.09
CA PHE A 96 8.89 2.65 1.08
C PHE A 96 8.33 4.06 0.90
N ALA A 97 9.22 5.05 0.83
CA ALA A 97 8.85 6.45 0.79
C ALA A 97 8.24 6.87 -0.55
N GLY A 98 8.68 6.29 -1.66
CA GLY A 98 8.19 6.61 -3.00
C GLY A 98 6.97 5.81 -3.43
N ILE A 99 6.83 4.56 -2.98
CA ILE A 99 5.79 3.65 -3.47
C ILE A 99 4.90 3.17 -2.33
N ILE A 100 5.44 2.49 -1.32
CA ILE A 100 4.63 1.76 -0.32
C ILE A 100 3.68 2.68 0.43
N TYR A 101 4.20 3.75 1.02
CA TYR A 101 3.39 4.66 1.80
C TYR A 101 2.47 5.52 0.92
N PRO A 102 2.97 6.23 -0.12
CA PRO A 102 2.13 7.08 -0.96
C PRO A 102 1.03 6.31 -1.69
N VAL A 103 1.32 5.13 -2.27
CA VAL A 103 0.32 4.38 -3.03
C VAL A 103 -0.74 3.80 -2.09
N ALA A 104 -0.37 3.38 -0.88
CA ALA A 104 -1.33 2.98 0.16
C ALA A 104 -2.29 4.11 0.54
N MET A 105 -1.81 5.36 0.58
CA MET A 105 -2.67 6.55 0.74
C MET A 105 -3.54 6.78 -0.50
N GLY A 106 -2.99 6.59 -1.70
CA GLY A 106 -3.69 6.75 -2.98
C GLY A 106 -4.91 5.83 -3.11
N VAL A 107 -4.78 4.56 -2.74
CA VAL A 107 -5.88 3.58 -2.83
C VAL A 107 -7.03 3.84 -1.84
N LEU A 108 -6.89 4.79 -0.89
CA LEU A 108 -7.97 5.16 0.02
C LEU A 108 -9.16 5.82 -0.68
N ILE A 109 -9.01 6.32 -1.92
CA ILE A 109 -10.15 6.79 -2.72
C ILE A 109 -11.24 5.72 -2.87
N PHE A 110 -10.88 4.44 -2.77
CA PHE A 110 -11.82 3.34 -2.77
C PHE A 110 -12.97 3.53 -1.76
N TRP A 111 -12.67 3.97 -0.53
CA TRP A 111 -13.63 4.00 0.57
C TRP A 111 -14.80 4.97 0.38
N PRO A 112 -14.60 6.27 0.04
CA PRO A 112 -15.73 7.16 -0.21
C PRO A 112 -16.61 6.67 -1.36
N VAL A 113 -16.04 6.07 -2.41
CA VAL A 113 -16.83 5.49 -3.52
C VAL A 113 -17.60 4.26 -3.03
N TYR A 114 -16.93 3.37 -2.30
CA TYR A 114 -17.54 2.16 -1.74
C TYR A 114 -18.71 2.46 -0.79
N ILE A 115 -18.58 3.49 0.04
CA ILE A 115 -19.62 3.92 0.99
C ILE A 115 -20.80 4.54 0.26
N TYR A 116 -20.54 5.33 -0.79
CA TYR A 116 -21.58 5.96 -1.58
C TYR A 116 -22.36 4.93 -2.41
N ASP A 117 -21.66 4.15 -3.21
CA ASP A 117 -22.21 3.04 -3.99
C ASP A 117 -21.11 2.00 -4.29
N ARG A 118 -21.14 0.90 -3.54
CA ARG A 118 -20.18 -0.19 -3.68
C ARG A 118 -20.20 -0.85 -5.06
N GLU A 119 -21.32 -0.84 -5.79
CA GLU A 119 -21.40 -1.52 -7.10
C GLU A 119 -20.51 -0.86 -8.16
N LEU A 120 -20.07 0.38 -7.93
CA LEU A 120 -19.16 1.11 -8.83
C LEU A 120 -17.69 0.66 -8.74
N VAL A 121 -17.31 -0.03 -7.66
CA VAL A 121 -15.93 -0.46 -7.40
C VAL A 121 -15.82 -1.92 -6.95
N TYR A 122 -16.91 -2.51 -6.44
CA TYR A 122 -16.98 -3.87 -5.92
C TYR A 122 -18.42 -4.41 -5.98
N LYS A 123 -18.76 -4.98 -7.14
CA LYS A 123 -20.07 -5.57 -7.40
C LYS A 123 -20.35 -6.78 -6.53
N THR A 124 -21.59 -6.94 -6.09
CA THR A 124 -22.07 -8.11 -5.33
C THR A 124 -21.84 -9.44 -6.06
N THR A 125 -21.91 -9.45 -7.39
CA THR A 125 -21.59 -10.63 -8.22
C THR A 125 -20.16 -11.15 -8.05
N LEU A 126 -19.21 -10.29 -7.64
CA LEU A 126 -17.82 -10.68 -7.38
C LEU A 126 -17.65 -11.46 -6.08
N GLU A 127 -18.63 -11.44 -5.17
CA GLU A 127 -18.55 -12.09 -3.85
C GLU A 127 -18.38 -13.61 -3.93
N VAL A 128 -18.79 -14.23 -5.04
CA VAL A 128 -18.59 -15.66 -5.32
C VAL A 128 -17.11 -16.08 -5.25
N ALA A 129 -16.19 -15.16 -5.57
CA ALA A 129 -14.76 -15.43 -5.58
C ALA A 129 -13.95 -14.48 -4.70
N ILE A 130 -14.39 -13.23 -4.56
CA ILE A 130 -13.74 -12.19 -3.78
C ILE A 130 -14.69 -11.83 -2.64
N ALA A 131 -14.63 -12.56 -1.54
CA ALA A 131 -15.49 -12.28 -0.39
C ALA A 131 -15.23 -10.89 0.20
N GLN A 132 -16.25 -10.28 0.81
CA GLN A 132 -16.21 -8.90 1.29
C GLN A 132 -15.07 -8.63 2.28
N HIS A 133 -14.80 -9.57 3.20
CA HIS A 133 -13.67 -9.44 4.12
C HIS A 133 -12.32 -9.41 3.40
N ILE A 134 -12.17 -10.15 2.30
CA ILE A 134 -10.95 -10.12 1.48
C ILE A 134 -10.80 -8.75 0.82
N ASN A 135 -11.90 -8.19 0.33
CA ASN A 135 -11.91 -6.83 -0.21
C ASN A 135 -11.46 -5.80 0.84
N TYR A 136 -11.95 -5.89 2.07
CA TYR A 136 -11.47 -5.04 3.17
C TYR A 136 -10.00 -5.23 3.50
N ILE A 137 -9.49 -6.46 3.42
CA ILE A 137 -8.07 -6.73 3.65
C ILE A 137 -7.21 -6.06 2.57
N VAL A 138 -7.50 -6.26 1.29
CA VAL A 138 -6.64 -5.73 0.21
C VAL A 138 -6.68 -4.20 0.08
N HIS A 139 -7.76 -3.55 0.53
CA HIS A 139 -7.90 -2.09 0.54
C HIS A 139 -7.52 -1.43 1.88
N GLY A 140 -7.73 -2.11 3.00
CA GLY A 140 -7.53 -1.56 4.34
C GLY A 140 -6.20 -1.98 4.98
N LEU A 141 -5.85 -3.27 4.93
CA LEU A 141 -4.65 -3.79 5.61
C LEU A 141 -3.36 -3.15 5.07
N VAL A 142 -3.31 -2.85 3.77
CA VAL A 142 -2.18 -2.16 3.14
C VAL A 142 -1.92 -0.77 3.73
N PHE A 143 -2.98 -0.02 4.05
CA PHE A 143 -2.88 1.29 4.70
C PHE A 143 -2.46 1.16 6.16
N VAL A 144 -3.06 0.21 6.89
CA VAL A 144 -2.70 -0.08 8.29
C VAL A 144 -1.23 -0.47 8.39
N TYR A 145 -0.76 -1.36 7.51
CA TYR A 145 0.63 -1.79 7.48
C TYR A 145 1.58 -0.65 7.09
N ALA A 146 1.25 0.20 6.12
CA ALA A 146 2.09 1.34 5.76
C ALA A 146 2.30 2.29 6.95
N ASN A 147 1.26 2.58 7.74
CA ASN A 147 1.37 3.38 8.95
C ASN A 147 2.12 2.67 10.08
N TYR A 148 1.87 1.37 10.25
CA TYR A 148 2.59 0.54 11.21
C TYR A 148 4.10 0.57 10.91
N GLU A 149 4.49 0.28 9.67
CA GLU A 149 5.89 0.29 9.26
C GLU A 149 6.52 1.66 9.47
N LEU A 150 5.84 2.75 9.06
CA LEU A 150 6.29 4.12 9.28
C LEU A 150 6.61 4.40 10.75
N ALA A 151 5.80 3.90 11.69
CA ALA A 151 5.99 4.10 13.12
C ALA A 151 7.26 3.42 13.68
N PHE A 152 7.75 2.38 13.00
CA PHE A 152 8.93 1.63 13.40
C PHE A 152 10.18 1.89 12.54
N LEU A 153 10.06 2.66 11.45
CA LEU A 153 11.20 3.05 10.63
C LEU A 153 12.27 3.80 11.45
N PRO A 154 13.57 3.60 11.16
CA PRO A 154 14.65 4.34 11.80
C PRO A 154 14.51 5.87 11.67
N ARG A 155 14.95 6.59 12.71
CA ARG A 155 14.91 8.07 12.73
C ARG A 155 15.72 8.67 11.59
N GLU A 156 16.93 8.14 11.40
CA GLU A 156 17.99 8.69 10.54
C GLU A 156 17.75 8.55 9.03
N LEU A 157 16.61 7.99 8.59
CA LEU A 157 16.36 7.88 7.15
C LEU A 157 16.28 9.25 6.48
N PRO A 158 16.89 9.41 5.29
CA PRO A 158 16.88 10.66 4.56
C PRO A 158 15.45 11.12 4.31
N LYS A 159 15.21 12.42 4.57
CA LYS A 159 13.93 13.07 4.31
C LYS A 159 13.91 13.51 2.85
N ARG A 160 12.79 13.31 2.17
CA ARG A 160 12.47 13.93 0.87
C ARG A 160 13.59 13.80 -0.16
N ASP A 161 13.97 12.57 -0.49
CA ASP A 161 14.92 12.36 -1.59
C ASP A 161 14.20 12.43 -2.97
N ASN A 162 14.91 12.98 -3.97
CA ASN A 162 14.38 13.12 -5.33
C ASN A 162 14.08 11.77 -5.98
N VAL A 163 14.76 10.71 -5.53
CA VAL A 163 14.61 9.36 -6.09
C VAL A 163 13.23 8.81 -5.74
N SER A 164 12.80 8.89 -4.49
CA SER A 164 11.51 8.46 -3.96
C SER A 164 10.37 9.24 -4.62
N TRP A 165 10.53 10.55 -4.78
CA TRP A 165 9.58 11.37 -5.53
C TRP A 165 9.46 10.91 -6.98
N ASN A 166 10.59 10.67 -7.66
CA ASN A 166 10.58 10.17 -9.04
C ASN A 166 9.90 8.80 -9.15
N HIS A 167 10.07 7.90 -8.18
CA HIS A 167 9.34 6.62 -8.16
C HIS A 167 7.83 6.84 -8.13
N LEU A 168 7.35 7.78 -7.30
CA LEU A 168 5.93 8.10 -7.23
C LEU A 168 5.40 8.72 -8.53
N VAL A 169 6.13 9.65 -9.12
CA VAL A 169 5.76 10.28 -10.40
C VAL A 169 5.68 9.23 -11.50
N VAL A 170 6.71 8.37 -11.62
CA VAL A 170 6.75 7.29 -12.59
C VAL A 170 5.58 6.33 -12.39
N PHE A 171 5.29 5.93 -11.15
CA PHE A 171 4.12 5.09 -10.85
C PHE A 171 2.82 5.75 -11.32
N ASN A 172 2.59 7.02 -10.98
CA ASN A 172 1.36 7.72 -11.34
C ASN A 172 1.21 7.89 -12.86
N VAL A 173 2.29 8.23 -13.56
CA VAL A 173 2.30 8.36 -15.03
C VAL A 173 2.02 7.02 -15.69
N ILE A 174 2.70 5.95 -15.26
CA ILE A 174 2.47 4.59 -15.78
C ILE A 174 1.03 4.16 -15.52
N TYR A 175 0.51 4.40 -14.31
CA TYR A 175 -0.84 4.00 -13.97
C TYR A 175 -1.89 4.76 -14.80
N MET A 176 -1.70 6.07 -14.97
CA MET A 176 -2.55 6.89 -15.83
C MET A 176 -2.51 6.40 -17.30
N ALA A 177 -1.32 6.07 -17.80
CA ALA A 177 -1.16 5.48 -19.13
C ALA A 177 -1.90 4.15 -19.26
N VAL A 178 -1.87 3.28 -18.24
CA VAL A 178 -2.64 2.04 -18.20
C VAL A 178 -4.14 2.30 -18.26
N VAL A 179 -4.66 3.25 -17.48
CA VAL A 179 -6.09 3.61 -17.47
C VAL A 179 -6.54 4.08 -18.86
N PHE A 180 -5.78 4.97 -19.51
CA PHE A 180 -6.11 5.47 -20.84
C PHE A 180 -5.93 4.41 -21.93
N TYR A 181 -4.87 3.61 -21.86
CA TYR A 181 -4.65 2.51 -22.80
C TYR A 181 -5.80 1.49 -22.75
N THR A 182 -6.27 1.13 -21.54
CA THR A 182 -7.42 0.23 -21.38
C THR A 182 -8.69 0.78 -22.04
N ARG A 183 -8.93 2.10 -21.93
CA ARG A 183 -10.11 2.74 -22.50
C ARG A 183 -10.02 2.95 -24.02
N TYR A 184 -8.88 3.36 -24.54
CA TYR A 184 -8.77 3.86 -25.91
C TYR A 184 -8.07 2.91 -26.89
N VAL A 185 -7.37 1.87 -26.41
CA VAL A 185 -6.58 0.98 -27.27
C VAL A 185 -6.98 -0.49 -27.11
N ASP A 186 -7.27 -0.95 -25.89
CA ASP A 186 -7.42 -2.38 -25.58
C ASP A 186 -8.88 -2.82 -25.43
N ILE A 187 -9.42 -2.77 -24.20
CA ILE A 187 -10.74 -3.34 -23.88
C ILE A 187 -11.89 -2.39 -24.28
N GLY A 188 -11.61 -1.08 -24.40
CA GLY A 188 -12.63 -0.11 -24.77
C GLY A 188 -13.54 0.30 -23.61
N VAL A 189 -13.16 0.05 -22.35
CA VAL A 189 -13.92 0.44 -21.16
C VAL A 189 -13.02 1.13 -20.14
N TRP A 190 -13.61 1.91 -19.23
CA TRP A 190 -12.85 2.43 -18.10
C TRP A 190 -12.51 1.31 -17.11
N VAL A 191 -11.35 1.43 -16.47
CA VAL A 191 -10.87 0.45 -15.46
C VAL A 191 -11.84 0.33 -14.27
N TYR A 192 -12.51 1.43 -13.90
CA TYR A 192 -13.49 1.46 -12.83
C TYR A 192 -14.83 1.98 -13.35
N ASP A 193 -15.93 1.34 -12.98
CA ASP A 193 -17.26 1.73 -13.44
C ASP A 193 -17.64 3.14 -12.95
N VAL A 194 -17.11 3.59 -11.80
CA VAL A 194 -17.26 4.98 -11.31
C VAL A 194 -16.77 6.04 -12.30
N LEU A 195 -15.74 5.74 -13.11
CA LEU A 195 -15.27 6.67 -14.14
C LEU A 195 -16.30 6.78 -15.25
N THR A 196 -16.92 5.68 -15.66
CA THR A 196 -18.02 5.69 -16.63
C THR A 196 -19.22 6.47 -16.08
N ALA A 197 -19.60 6.22 -14.83
CA ALA A 197 -20.75 6.84 -14.18
C ALA A 197 -20.63 8.36 -14.02
N THR A 198 -19.41 8.90 -14.04
CA THR A 198 -19.16 10.33 -13.81
C THR A 198 -18.86 11.12 -15.08
N ILE A 199 -18.78 10.49 -16.25
CA ILE A 199 -18.53 11.17 -17.55
C ILE A 199 -19.50 12.34 -17.72
N GLY A 200 -18.97 13.49 -18.13
CA GLY A 200 -19.76 14.72 -18.34
C GLY A 200 -20.04 15.53 -17.07
N THR A 201 -19.60 15.06 -15.90
CA THR A 201 -19.70 15.79 -14.62
C THR A 201 -18.33 16.27 -14.15
N ILE A 202 -18.32 17.22 -13.21
CA ILE A 202 -17.08 17.66 -12.53
C ILE A 202 -16.40 16.53 -11.73
N MET A 203 -17.14 15.47 -11.39
CA MET A 203 -16.60 14.33 -10.63
C MET A 203 -15.67 13.47 -11.47
N PHE A 204 -15.81 13.45 -12.80
CA PHE A 204 -14.95 12.66 -13.67
C PHE A 204 -13.46 12.97 -13.50
N PRO A 205 -12.98 14.22 -13.71
CA PRO A 205 -11.57 14.55 -13.51
C PRO A 205 -11.14 14.38 -12.04
N ILE A 206 -12.03 14.66 -11.08
CA ILE A 206 -11.72 14.49 -9.65
C ILE A 206 -11.40 13.02 -9.35
N ILE A 207 -12.23 12.09 -9.80
CA ILE A 207 -12.03 10.66 -9.56
C ILE A 207 -10.85 10.14 -10.37
N LEU A 208 -10.69 10.58 -11.62
CA LEU A 208 -9.56 10.19 -12.47
C LEU A 208 -8.20 10.53 -11.85
N PHE A 209 -8.07 11.73 -11.26
CA PHE A 209 -6.81 12.21 -10.66
C PHE A 209 -6.71 11.96 -9.15
N SER A 210 -7.75 11.41 -8.52
CA SER A 210 -7.82 11.18 -7.06
C SER A 210 -6.66 10.35 -6.50
N LEU A 211 -6.33 9.23 -7.14
CA LEU A 211 -5.24 8.35 -6.71
C LEU A 211 -3.90 9.09 -6.77
N TRP A 212 -3.68 9.91 -7.80
CA TRP A 212 -2.48 10.73 -7.91
C TRP A 212 -2.47 11.82 -6.83
N GLY A 213 -3.57 12.54 -6.65
CA GLY A 213 -3.70 13.57 -5.61
C GLY A 213 -3.44 13.01 -4.21
N LEU A 214 -4.14 11.93 -3.83
CA LEU A 214 -4.00 11.29 -2.53
C LEU A 214 -2.61 10.68 -2.30
N SER A 215 -2.01 10.08 -3.33
CA SER A 215 -0.65 9.54 -3.20
C SER A 215 0.39 10.67 -3.06
N THR A 216 0.23 11.78 -3.77
CA THR A 216 1.06 12.98 -3.59
C THR A 216 0.93 13.55 -2.18
N ILE A 217 -0.30 13.68 -1.66
CA ILE A 217 -0.55 14.10 -0.28
C ILE A 217 0.13 13.12 0.69
N GLY A 218 -0.04 11.82 0.48
CA GLY A 218 0.60 10.76 1.24
C GLY A 218 2.12 10.88 1.28
N TYR A 219 2.74 11.20 0.14
CA TYR A 219 4.18 11.39 0.03
C TYR A 219 4.71 12.49 0.95
N TYR A 220 4.02 13.62 1.04
CA TYR A 220 4.44 14.70 1.91
C TYR A 220 4.07 14.44 3.38
N LEU A 221 2.87 13.89 3.61
CA LEU A 221 2.33 13.63 4.94
C LEU A 221 3.18 12.64 5.74
N GLN A 222 3.76 11.64 5.08
CA GLN A 222 4.60 10.62 5.75
C GLN A 222 5.75 11.25 6.55
N TRP A 223 6.34 12.34 6.05
CA TRP A 223 7.45 12.99 6.73
C TRP A 223 6.99 13.66 8.01
N THR A 224 5.84 14.35 7.97
CA THR A 224 5.22 14.97 9.14
C THR A 224 4.83 13.92 10.18
N LEU A 225 4.21 12.82 9.75
CA LEU A 225 3.82 11.73 10.65
C LEU A 225 5.04 11.04 11.26
N LYS A 226 6.10 10.84 10.49
CA LYS A 226 7.35 10.25 10.99
C LYS A 226 7.95 11.13 12.09
N GLU A 227 8.02 12.45 11.88
CA GLU A 227 8.51 13.38 12.90
C GLU A 227 7.62 13.37 14.14
N LEU A 228 6.30 13.33 13.97
CA LEU A 228 5.34 13.23 15.07
C LEU A 228 5.56 11.97 15.91
N VAL A 229 5.74 10.81 15.26
CA VAL A 229 6.03 9.53 15.96
C VAL A 229 7.29 9.64 16.81
N TRP A 230 8.37 10.19 16.26
CA TRP A 230 9.63 10.33 17.00
C TRP A 230 9.53 11.37 18.11
N TRP A 231 8.84 12.49 17.88
CA TRP A 231 8.58 13.50 18.91
C TRP A 231 7.77 12.93 20.09
N LEU A 232 6.70 12.17 19.82
CA LEU A 232 5.90 11.50 20.85
C LEU A 232 6.76 10.53 21.67
N ARG A 233 7.62 9.75 21.00
CA ARG A 233 8.51 8.78 21.65
C ARG A 233 9.52 9.46 22.56
N ASP A 234 10.12 10.55 22.11
CA ASP A 234 11.08 11.33 22.89
C ASP A 234 10.38 11.95 24.12
N SER A 235 9.15 12.47 23.95
CA SER A 235 8.35 13.06 25.03
C SER A 235 7.97 12.05 26.12
N VAL A 236 7.55 10.84 25.73
CA VAL A 236 7.26 9.76 26.69
C VAL A 236 8.51 9.34 27.45
N LYS A 237 9.66 9.29 26.78
CA LYS A 237 10.94 8.96 27.42
C LYS A 237 11.33 10.00 28.47
N VAL A 238 11.20 11.29 28.18
CA VAL A 238 11.47 12.37 29.14
C VAL A 238 10.57 12.24 30.37
N ARG A 239 9.25 12.10 30.18
CA ARG A 239 8.29 11.93 31.28
C ARG A 239 8.57 10.70 32.14
N SER A 240 8.98 9.59 31.53
CA SER A 240 9.34 8.37 32.27
C SER A 240 10.59 8.53 33.13
N LEU A 241 11.53 9.37 32.71
CA LEU A 241 12.73 9.68 33.48
C LEU A 241 12.38 10.62 34.63
N GLU A 242 11.62 11.69 34.38
CA GLU A 242 11.16 12.61 35.41
C GLU A 242 10.43 11.88 36.55
N ASN A 243 9.49 10.98 36.23
CA ASN A 243 8.77 10.18 37.23
C ASN A 243 9.67 9.25 38.05
N LYS A 244 10.83 8.84 37.52
CA LYS A 244 11.78 7.96 38.23
C LYS A 244 12.66 8.74 39.21
N TYR A 245 12.86 10.03 38.99
CA TYR A 245 13.66 10.90 39.88
C TYR A 245 12.81 11.59 40.96
N THR A 246 11.47 11.57 40.83
CA THR A 246 10.53 12.13 41.81
C THR A 246 9.88 11.08 42.73
N SER A 247 10.17 9.79 42.52
CA SER A 247 9.77 8.64 43.36
C SER A 247 10.93 8.14 44.20
#